data_AF-A0A925V4B5-F1
#
_entry.id   AF-A0A925V4B5-F1
#
_cell.length_a   1.000
_cell.length_b   1.000
_cell.length_c   1.000
_cell.angle_alpha   90.00
_cell.angle_beta   90.00
_cell.angle_gamma   90.00
#
_symmetry.space_group_name_H-M   'P 1'
#
loop_
_entity.id
_entity.type
_entity.pdbx_description
1 polymer ?
#
loop_
_entity_poly.entity_id
_entity_poly.type
_entity_poly.pdbx_seq_one_letter_code
_entity_poly.pdbx_strand_id
1 'polypeptide(L)'
;RGDGGDLAFLESVFHKLMLNFTWWVNRKDGEGRNIFQGGFLGLDNIGVFDRSRPLPTGGYINQSDGTSWMGMYSLNLMRIALELAQHNPVYEDIATKFFEHFLHIAEAMTGENDTGIGLWDDEDRFYYDVLTLPSGERVPLRVRSLVGLIPMCAVEVLDPVLLDRLPGFSRRLEWVLTHRPELAKLVSRWQEPGKGERRLLSLLRGHRLKRLLSRMLDPAEFLSDFGVRSLSAWHREHPYRLGIGGGDATVEYQPGESTTGLFGGNSNWRGPIWMPINYLLIESLQRFHHYYGDEFLVECPTGSGVRMTLAQIADFLSERLTRIFLRGNDGRRPAHGKDARLQHDPHFRDLVPFHEYFHGDDGHGLGASHQTGWTGLVAKLLQPKR
;
A
#
# COMPACT_ATOMS: atom_id res chain seq x y z
N ARG A 1 -11.71 -17.60 14.64
CA ARG A 1 -13.08 -17.89 15.11
C ARG A 1 -13.33 -19.33 14.72
N GLY A 2 -13.70 -20.21 15.65
CA GLY A 2 -13.83 -21.65 15.39
C GLY A 2 -15.13 -22.01 14.66
N ASP A 3 -15.58 -21.19 13.72
CA ASP A 3 -16.85 -21.34 12.99
C ASP A 3 -16.69 -22.13 11.68
N GLY A 4 -15.57 -22.84 11.48
CA GLY A 4 -15.30 -23.67 10.31
C GLY A 4 -15.06 -22.89 9.00
N GLY A 5 -15.39 -21.60 8.95
CA GLY A 5 -15.32 -20.76 7.75
C GLY A 5 -16.40 -21.09 6.71
N ASP A 6 -16.59 -20.19 5.74
CA ASP A 6 -17.51 -20.40 4.61
C ASP A 6 -16.73 -20.81 3.35
N LEU A 7 -16.37 -22.09 3.27
CA LEU A 7 -15.58 -22.64 2.18
C LEU A 7 -16.30 -22.55 0.82
N ALA A 8 -17.62 -22.77 0.80
CA ALA A 8 -18.40 -22.73 -0.43
C ALA A 8 -18.45 -21.31 -1.02
N PHE A 9 -18.61 -20.29 -0.16
CA PHE A 9 -18.47 -18.90 -0.58
C PHE A 9 -17.06 -18.60 -1.09
N LEU A 10 -16.04 -19.03 -0.35
CA LEU A 10 -14.64 -18.79 -0.70
C LEU A 10 -14.30 -19.37 -2.08
N GLU A 11 -14.67 -20.62 -2.33
CA GLU A 11 -14.48 -21.30 -3.62
C GLU A 11 -15.24 -20.60 -4.76
N SER A 12 -16.49 -20.19 -4.52
CA SER A 12 -17.31 -19.47 -5.50
C SER A 12 -16.73 -18.12 -5.90
N VAL A 13 -16.26 -17.34 -4.91
CA VAL A 13 -15.62 -16.04 -5.15
C VAL A 13 -14.24 -16.21 -5.77
N PHE A 14 -13.48 -17.23 -5.38
CA PHE A 14 -12.14 -17.49 -5.90
C PHE A 14 -12.13 -17.58 -7.43
N HIS A 15 -13.06 -18.33 -8.03
CA HIS A 15 -13.18 -18.42 -9.49
C HIS A 15 -13.41 -17.05 -10.15
N LYS A 16 -14.26 -16.20 -9.57
CA LYS A 16 -14.54 -14.85 -10.09
C LYS A 16 -13.32 -13.93 -9.97
N LEU A 17 -12.60 -14.03 -8.86
CA LEU A 17 -11.38 -13.25 -8.65
C LEU A 17 -10.27 -13.68 -9.64
N MET A 18 -10.13 -14.97 -9.94
CA MET A 18 -9.17 -15.43 -10.96
C MET A 18 -9.47 -14.88 -12.37
N LEU A 19 -10.76 -14.82 -12.74
CA LEU A 19 -11.17 -14.19 -14.01
C LEU A 19 -10.85 -12.70 -14.03
N ASN A 20 -11.12 -12.00 -12.93
CA ASN A 20 -10.79 -10.59 -12.79
C ASN A 20 -9.28 -10.34 -12.82
N PHE A 21 -8.49 -11.18 -12.16
CA PHE A 21 -7.02 -11.14 -12.21
C PHE A 21 -6.50 -11.29 -13.64
N THR A 22 -7.02 -12.27 -14.37
CA THR A 22 -6.66 -12.53 -15.76
C THR A 22 -7.00 -11.34 -16.66
N TRP A 23 -8.13 -10.67 -16.41
CA TRP A 23 -8.48 -9.44 -17.13
C TRP A 23 -7.44 -8.34 -16.91
N TRP A 24 -6.98 -8.13 -15.66
CA TRP A 24 -5.94 -7.14 -15.35
C TRP A 24 -4.64 -7.43 -16.09
N VAL A 25 -4.14 -8.67 -16.02
CA VAL A 25 -2.93 -9.09 -16.74
C VAL A 25 -3.08 -8.82 -18.24
N ASN A 26 -4.18 -9.24 -18.85
CA ASN A 26 -4.35 -9.10 -20.30
C ASN A 26 -4.62 -7.67 -20.79
N ARG A 27 -5.19 -6.81 -19.95
CA ARG A 27 -5.60 -5.45 -20.37
C ARG A 27 -4.65 -4.36 -19.93
N LYS A 28 -3.91 -4.58 -18.86
CA LYS A 28 -3.13 -3.55 -18.17
C LYS A 28 -1.65 -3.87 -18.04
N ASP A 29 -1.20 -5.05 -18.47
CA ASP A 29 0.22 -5.33 -18.74
C ASP A 29 0.44 -5.38 -20.26
N GLY A 30 0.40 -4.20 -20.89
CA GLY A 30 0.39 -4.08 -22.36
C GLY A 30 1.62 -4.65 -23.06
N GLU A 31 2.70 -4.85 -22.32
CA GLU A 31 3.96 -5.38 -22.84
C GLU A 31 4.31 -6.78 -22.30
N GLY A 32 3.44 -7.40 -21.49
CA GLY A 32 3.68 -8.73 -20.93
C GLY A 32 4.89 -8.79 -20.00
N ARG A 33 5.22 -7.68 -19.34
CA ARG A 33 6.41 -7.54 -18.47
C ARG A 33 6.07 -7.57 -16.99
N ASN A 34 4.82 -7.84 -16.64
CA ASN A 34 4.29 -7.79 -15.27
C ASN A 34 4.44 -6.40 -14.62
N ILE A 35 4.46 -5.34 -15.44
CA ILE A 35 4.43 -3.95 -15.01
C ILE A 35 3.14 -3.34 -15.52
N PHE A 36 2.30 -2.87 -14.61
CA PHE A 36 0.95 -2.47 -14.96
C PHE A 36 0.92 -1.00 -15.39
N GLN A 37 0.27 -0.75 -16.52
CA GLN A 37 0.25 0.50 -17.26
C GLN A 37 -1.18 1.00 -17.42
N GLY A 38 -1.61 1.82 -16.48
CA GLY A 38 -2.79 2.66 -16.59
C GLY A 38 -4.09 2.06 -16.04
N GLY A 39 -5.12 2.89 -16.04
CA GLY A 39 -6.40 2.62 -15.38
C GLY A 39 -6.61 3.46 -14.14
N PHE A 40 -7.89 3.59 -13.77
CA PHE A 40 -8.32 4.28 -12.58
C PHE A 40 -8.12 3.38 -11.37
N LEU A 41 -7.19 3.75 -10.48
CA LEU A 41 -6.87 3.01 -9.26
C LEU A 41 -7.49 3.64 -8.00
N GLY A 42 -8.37 4.64 -8.17
CA GLY A 42 -9.01 5.36 -7.07
C GLY A 42 -8.13 6.38 -6.35
N LEU A 43 -7.00 6.78 -6.96
CA LEU A 43 -6.03 7.78 -6.46
C LEU A 43 -5.93 8.96 -7.44
N ASP A 44 -7.06 9.59 -7.72
CA ASP A 44 -7.34 10.30 -8.98
C ASP A 44 -6.32 11.39 -9.32
N ASN A 45 -6.06 12.29 -8.37
CA ASN A 45 -5.15 13.41 -8.55
C ASN A 45 -3.76 13.19 -7.90
N ILE A 46 -3.42 11.98 -7.46
CA ILE A 46 -2.16 11.73 -6.73
C ILE A 46 -0.92 11.96 -7.61
N GLY A 47 -1.06 11.68 -8.90
CA GLY A 47 0.01 11.76 -9.89
C GLY A 47 0.06 13.08 -10.64
N VAL A 48 1.03 13.16 -11.55
CA VAL A 48 1.26 14.30 -12.44
C VAL A 48 0.18 14.36 -13.54
N PHE A 49 -0.21 13.21 -14.07
CA PHE A 49 -1.12 13.08 -15.20
C PHE A 49 -2.40 12.32 -14.83
N ASP A 50 -3.46 12.56 -15.61
CA ASP A 50 -4.62 11.67 -15.65
C ASP A 50 -4.25 10.33 -16.29
N ARG A 51 -4.05 9.35 -15.43
CA ARG A 51 -3.72 7.95 -15.75
C ARG A 51 -4.83 7.22 -16.54
N SER A 52 -6.00 7.83 -16.68
CA SER A 52 -7.14 7.30 -17.43
C SER A 52 -7.25 7.90 -18.84
N ARG A 53 -6.41 8.88 -19.19
CA ARG A 53 -6.41 9.54 -20.50
C ARG A 53 -5.08 9.33 -21.23
N PRO A 54 -5.07 9.44 -22.58
CA PRO A 54 -3.83 9.50 -23.33
C PRO A 54 -2.91 10.61 -22.80
N LEU A 55 -1.63 10.30 -22.61
CA LEU A 55 -0.66 11.27 -22.13
C LEU A 55 -0.35 12.30 -23.23
N PRO A 56 -0.17 13.58 -22.89
CA PRO A 56 0.24 14.61 -23.87
C PRO A 56 1.55 14.27 -24.60
N THR A 57 2.39 13.45 -23.97
CA THR A 57 3.67 13.00 -24.51
C THR A 57 3.56 11.86 -25.53
N GLY A 58 2.38 11.27 -25.69
CA GLY A 58 2.17 10.06 -26.49
C GLY A 58 2.74 8.78 -25.89
N GLY A 59 3.36 8.86 -24.70
CA GLY A 59 3.92 7.74 -23.96
C GLY A 59 2.92 7.04 -23.03
N TYR A 60 3.44 6.24 -22.10
CA TYR A 60 2.66 5.55 -21.08
C TYR A 60 3.35 5.60 -19.70
N ILE A 61 2.58 5.36 -18.63
CA ILE A 61 3.08 5.34 -17.25
C ILE A 61 3.17 3.90 -16.78
N ASN A 62 4.36 3.49 -16.34
CA ASN A 62 4.56 2.28 -15.55
C ASN A 62 4.24 2.62 -14.08
N GLN A 63 3.18 2.02 -13.55
CA GLN A 63 2.60 2.41 -12.27
C GLN A 63 3.13 1.56 -11.12
N SER A 64 3.72 2.19 -10.12
CA SER A 64 4.24 1.48 -8.93
C SER A 64 3.12 0.92 -8.07
N ASP A 65 2.07 1.71 -7.85
CA ASP A 65 0.88 1.30 -7.11
C ASP A 65 0.09 0.22 -7.83
N GLY A 66 -0.19 0.40 -9.13
CA GLY A 66 -0.90 -0.60 -9.94
C GLY A 66 -0.20 -1.95 -9.94
N THR A 67 1.12 -1.94 -10.11
CA THR A 67 1.94 -3.15 -10.07
C THR A 67 1.96 -3.78 -8.67
N SER A 68 2.05 -2.95 -7.63
CA SER A 68 1.99 -3.42 -6.23
C SER A 68 0.64 -4.03 -5.86
N TRP A 69 -0.47 -3.46 -6.33
CA TRP A 69 -1.80 -4.02 -6.12
C TRP A 69 -1.95 -5.39 -6.77
N MET A 70 -1.39 -5.58 -7.95
CA MET A 70 -1.39 -6.89 -8.62
C MET A 70 -0.46 -7.90 -7.92
N GLY A 71 0.64 -7.43 -7.33
CA GLY A 71 1.47 -8.23 -6.42
C GLY A 71 0.67 -8.70 -5.19
N MET A 72 0.01 -7.78 -4.50
CA MET A 72 -0.86 -8.09 -3.36
C MET A 72 -2.02 -9.03 -3.76
N TYR A 73 -2.64 -8.79 -4.92
CA TYR A 73 -3.73 -9.62 -5.42
C TYR A 73 -3.27 -11.04 -5.72
N SER A 74 -2.07 -11.20 -6.29
CA SER A 74 -1.44 -12.53 -6.49
C SER A 74 -1.26 -13.25 -5.16
N LEU A 75 -0.74 -12.56 -4.13
CA LEU A 75 -0.59 -13.15 -2.79
C LEU A 75 -1.93 -13.52 -2.15
N ASN A 76 -2.96 -12.67 -2.30
CA ASN A 76 -4.30 -12.96 -1.79
C ASN A 76 -4.92 -14.19 -2.47
N LEU A 77 -4.79 -14.31 -3.80
CA LEU A 77 -5.27 -15.48 -4.55
C LEU A 77 -4.51 -16.75 -4.18
N MET A 78 -3.19 -16.65 -3.99
CA MET A 78 -2.38 -17.74 -3.46
C MET A 78 -2.88 -18.14 -2.06
N ARG A 79 -3.12 -17.19 -1.16
CA ARG A 79 -3.61 -17.49 0.20
C ARG A 79 -4.98 -18.17 0.19
N ILE A 80 -5.90 -17.72 -0.67
CA ILE A 80 -7.20 -18.37 -0.85
C ILE A 80 -7.01 -19.81 -1.36
N ALA A 81 -6.16 -20.01 -2.36
CA ALA A 81 -5.87 -21.34 -2.89
C ALA A 81 -5.25 -22.27 -1.84
N LEU A 82 -4.32 -21.79 -1.01
CA LEU A 82 -3.74 -22.55 0.09
C LEU A 82 -4.79 -22.92 1.14
N GLU A 83 -5.74 -22.01 1.44
CA GLU A 83 -6.83 -22.30 2.36
C GLU A 83 -7.74 -23.41 1.83
N LEU A 84 -8.14 -23.33 0.55
CA LEU A 84 -8.93 -24.37 -0.12
C LEU A 84 -8.16 -25.70 -0.27
N ALA A 85 -6.85 -25.64 -0.46
CA ALA A 85 -5.98 -26.80 -0.63
C ALA A 85 -5.93 -27.70 0.61
N GLN A 86 -6.19 -27.15 1.81
CA GLN A 86 -6.33 -27.94 3.03
C GLN A 86 -7.52 -28.91 2.98
N HIS A 87 -8.47 -28.70 2.06
CA HIS A 87 -9.66 -29.52 1.88
C HIS A 87 -9.68 -30.26 0.54
N ASN A 88 -9.02 -29.71 -0.50
CA ASN A 88 -8.88 -30.34 -1.80
C ASN A 88 -7.50 -30.03 -2.41
N PRO A 89 -6.60 -31.02 -2.51
CA PRO A 89 -5.21 -30.80 -2.93
C PRO A 89 -5.05 -30.28 -4.37
N VAL A 90 -6.10 -30.36 -5.21
CA VAL A 90 -6.07 -29.77 -6.57
C VAL A 90 -5.77 -28.26 -6.55
N TYR A 91 -6.12 -27.56 -5.47
CA TYR A 91 -5.84 -26.14 -5.33
C TYR A 91 -4.35 -25.81 -5.10
N GLU A 92 -3.50 -26.79 -4.78
CA GLU A 92 -2.05 -26.57 -4.62
C GLU A 92 -1.38 -26.11 -5.93
N ASP A 93 -1.84 -26.59 -7.09
CA ASP A 93 -1.34 -26.17 -8.40
C ASP A 93 -1.71 -24.71 -8.69
N ILE A 94 -2.91 -24.29 -8.26
CA ILE A 94 -3.34 -22.90 -8.42
C ILE A 94 -2.57 -21.98 -7.46
N ALA A 95 -2.31 -22.42 -6.22
CA ALA A 95 -1.47 -21.69 -5.28
C ALA A 95 -0.06 -21.47 -5.87
N THR A 96 0.53 -22.52 -6.44
CA THR A 96 1.81 -22.45 -7.17
C THR A 96 1.78 -21.39 -8.27
N LYS A 97 0.75 -21.39 -9.12
CA LYS A 97 0.62 -20.41 -10.21
C LYS A 97 0.69 -18.98 -9.69
N PHE A 98 -0.01 -18.67 -8.58
CA PHE A 98 -0.04 -17.32 -8.05
C PHE A 98 1.24 -16.94 -7.30
N PHE A 99 1.89 -17.90 -6.66
CA PHE A 99 3.23 -17.73 -6.12
C PHE A 99 4.24 -17.34 -7.22
N GLU A 100 4.30 -18.11 -8.31
CA GLU A 100 5.23 -17.81 -9.42
C GLU A 100 4.91 -16.46 -10.08
N HIS A 101 3.63 -16.14 -10.26
CA HIS A 101 3.22 -14.85 -10.82
C HIS A 101 3.61 -13.68 -9.91
N PHE A 102 3.50 -13.84 -8.59
CA PHE A 102 4.00 -12.84 -7.64
C PHE A 102 5.50 -12.62 -7.78
N LEU A 103 6.30 -13.68 -7.95
CA LEU A 103 7.74 -13.57 -8.14
C LEU A 103 8.09 -12.78 -9.42
N HIS A 104 7.37 -13.01 -10.51
CA HIS A 104 7.56 -12.25 -11.74
C HIS A 104 7.21 -10.76 -11.58
N ILE A 105 6.16 -10.42 -10.84
CA ILE A 105 5.84 -9.02 -10.50
C ILE A 105 6.97 -8.42 -9.65
N ALA A 106 7.43 -9.14 -8.62
CA ALA A 106 8.49 -8.66 -7.74
C ALA A 106 9.80 -8.40 -8.52
N GLU A 107 10.13 -9.29 -9.46
CA GLU A 107 11.29 -9.18 -10.34
C GLU A 107 11.17 -7.95 -11.26
N ALA A 108 10.01 -7.76 -11.88
CA ALA A 108 9.76 -6.63 -12.77
C ALA A 108 9.89 -5.29 -12.05
N MET A 109 9.45 -5.22 -10.79
CA MET A 109 9.54 -4.00 -9.98
C MET A 109 10.96 -3.64 -9.54
N THR A 110 11.88 -4.61 -9.41
CA THR A 110 13.28 -4.32 -9.03
C THR A 110 14.11 -3.81 -10.20
N GLY A 111 13.72 -4.11 -11.44
CA GLY A 111 14.47 -3.70 -12.64
C GLY A 111 15.81 -4.42 -12.80
N GLU A 112 16.04 -5.52 -12.07
CA GLU A 112 17.28 -6.30 -12.11
C GLU A 112 17.47 -7.11 -13.41
N ASN A 113 16.44 -7.18 -14.28
CA ASN A 113 16.51 -7.79 -15.61
C ASN A 113 16.62 -6.75 -16.74
N ASP A 114 17.02 -7.22 -17.94
CA ASP A 114 17.13 -6.49 -19.23
C ASP A 114 15.87 -5.70 -19.66
N THR A 115 14.77 -5.74 -18.89
CA THR A 115 13.61 -4.88 -19.09
C THR A 115 13.87 -3.43 -18.70
N GLY A 116 14.76 -3.17 -17.71
CA GLY A 116 15.33 -1.88 -17.34
C GLY A 116 14.37 -0.80 -16.78
N ILE A 117 13.14 -1.14 -16.37
CA ILE A 117 12.12 -0.15 -15.93
C ILE A 117 12.12 0.13 -14.43
N GLY A 118 12.87 -0.66 -13.64
CA GLY A 118 12.96 -0.60 -12.17
C GLY A 118 12.23 0.56 -11.50
N LEU A 119 11.12 0.27 -10.83
CA LEU A 119 10.28 1.29 -10.18
C LEU A 119 10.89 1.81 -8.88
N TRP A 120 12.03 1.25 -8.47
CA TRP A 120 12.82 1.67 -7.32
C TRP A 120 13.93 2.61 -7.77
N ASP A 121 13.97 3.81 -7.19
CA ASP A 121 15.06 4.77 -7.37
C ASP A 121 16.12 4.53 -6.28
N ASP A 122 17.34 4.16 -6.66
CA ASP A 122 18.43 3.83 -5.73
C ASP A 122 19.03 5.06 -5.04
N GLU A 123 18.94 6.22 -5.67
CA GLU A 123 19.44 7.49 -5.13
C GLU A 123 18.50 7.98 -4.03
N ASP A 124 17.21 8.10 -4.34
CA ASP A 124 16.21 8.58 -3.38
C ASP A 124 15.67 7.47 -2.47
N ARG A 125 16.01 6.20 -2.77
CA ARG A 125 15.58 5.01 -2.00
C ARG A 125 14.06 4.97 -1.80
N PHE A 126 13.33 5.18 -2.88
CA PHE A 126 11.87 5.21 -2.91
C PHE A 126 11.33 4.58 -4.18
N TYR A 127 10.05 4.21 -4.16
CA TYR A 127 9.35 3.76 -5.36
C TYR A 127 8.66 4.92 -6.06
N TYR A 128 8.77 4.95 -7.38
CA TYR A 128 8.14 5.95 -8.25
C TYR A 128 7.44 5.29 -9.44
N ASP A 129 6.44 6.00 -9.97
CA ASP A 129 5.98 5.74 -11.33
C ASP A 129 7.07 6.12 -12.33
N VAL A 130 7.14 5.43 -13.46
CA VAL A 130 8.09 5.72 -14.54
C VAL A 130 7.34 6.02 -15.83
N LEU A 131 7.50 7.24 -16.34
CA LEU A 131 7.01 7.64 -17.65
C LEU A 131 7.93 7.05 -18.73
N THR A 132 7.38 6.32 -19.69
CA THR A 132 8.09 5.90 -20.90
C THR A 132 7.60 6.72 -22.08
N LEU A 133 8.51 7.49 -22.68
CA LEU A 133 8.24 8.32 -23.85
C LEU A 133 8.23 7.47 -25.14
N PRO A 134 7.63 7.96 -26.24
CA PRO A 134 7.69 7.27 -27.54
C PRO A 134 9.12 7.03 -28.05
N SER A 135 10.09 7.83 -27.60
CA SER A 135 11.52 7.65 -27.88
C SER A 135 12.14 6.44 -27.19
N GLY A 136 11.43 5.81 -26.24
CA GLY A 136 11.95 4.78 -25.34
C GLY A 136 12.65 5.34 -24.11
N GLU A 137 12.82 6.67 -24.02
CA GLU A 137 13.34 7.33 -22.83
C GLU A 137 12.43 7.09 -21.62
N ARG A 138 13.04 6.90 -20.45
CA ARG A 138 12.36 6.59 -19.20
C ARG A 138 12.64 7.67 -18.18
N VAL A 139 11.58 8.28 -17.67
CA VAL A 139 11.64 9.39 -16.74
C VAL A 139 10.92 9.00 -15.43
N PRO A 140 11.65 8.81 -14.33
CA PRO A 140 11.04 8.61 -13.02
C PRO A 140 10.23 9.85 -12.60
N LEU A 141 8.98 9.64 -12.25
CA LEU A 141 8.08 10.67 -11.73
C LEU A 141 8.30 10.78 -10.21
N ARG A 142 9.28 11.60 -9.80
CA ARG A 142 9.75 11.75 -8.41
C ARG A 142 8.78 12.52 -7.51
N VAL A 143 7.54 12.02 -7.45
CA VAL A 143 6.49 12.49 -6.56
C VAL A 143 6.42 11.57 -5.34
N ARG A 144 6.86 12.05 -4.19
CA ARG A 144 6.84 11.33 -2.90
C ARG A 144 5.41 11.23 -2.40
N SER A 145 4.68 10.24 -2.89
CA SER A 145 3.28 9.97 -2.54
C SER A 145 3.08 8.57 -1.99
N LEU A 146 1.86 8.24 -1.56
CA LEU A 146 1.47 6.88 -1.18
C LEU A 146 1.75 5.86 -2.27
N VAL A 147 1.82 6.26 -3.54
CA VAL A 147 2.23 5.38 -4.65
C VAL A 147 3.52 4.63 -4.32
N GLY A 148 4.50 5.33 -3.73
CA GLY A 148 5.78 4.71 -3.36
C GLY A 148 5.77 3.93 -2.04
N LEU A 149 4.68 4.01 -1.26
CA LEU A 149 4.48 3.26 -0.03
C LEU A 149 3.60 2.01 -0.22
N ILE A 150 2.72 2.01 -1.22
CA ILE A 150 1.84 0.87 -1.56
C ILE A 150 2.57 -0.47 -1.76
N PRO A 151 3.84 -0.54 -2.25
CA PRO A 151 4.58 -1.81 -2.26
C PRO A 151 4.65 -2.52 -0.89
N MET A 152 4.53 -1.79 0.23
CA MET A 152 4.46 -2.37 1.58
C MET A 152 3.24 -3.27 1.79
N CYS A 153 2.15 -3.04 1.06
CA CYS A 153 0.90 -3.78 1.21
C CYS A 153 0.94 -5.19 0.63
N ALA A 154 1.86 -5.46 -0.30
CA ALA A 154 2.08 -6.80 -0.84
C ALA A 154 3.00 -7.59 0.09
N VAL A 155 2.41 -8.16 1.13
CA VAL A 155 3.11 -8.98 2.12
C VAL A 155 2.26 -10.17 2.56
N GLU A 156 2.85 -11.36 2.50
CA GLU A 156 2.25 -12.60 2.97
C GLU A 156 3.30 -13.41 3.76
N VAL A 157 2.85 -14.01 4.87
CA VAL A 157 3.71 -14.83 5.73
C VAL A 157 3.20 -16.26 5.70
N LEU A 158 4.05 -17.17 5.23
CA LEU A 158 3.75 -18.60 5.20
C LEU A 158 4.18 -19.25 6.51
N ASP A 159 3.21 -19.88 7.18
CA ASP A 159 3.43 -20.63 8.41
C ASP A 159 3.94 -22.05 8.08
N PRO A 160 5.01 -22.55 8.74
CA PRO A 160 5.51 -23.91 8.53
C PRO A 160 4.43 -24.98 8.69
N VAL A 161 3.52 -24.82 9.65
CA VAL A 161 2.44 -25.79 9.89
C VAL A 161 1.49 -25.90 8.70
N LEU A 162 1.29 -24.80 7.96
CA LEU A 162 0.52 -24.82 6.72
C LEU A 162 1.30 -25.52 5.60
N LEU A 163 2.60 -25.26 5.48
CA LEU A 163 3.45 -25.87 4.45
C LEU A 163 3.59 -27.39 4.64
N ASP A 164 3.66 -27.87 5.88
CA ASP A 164 3.72 -29.31 6.20
C ASP A 164 2.46 -30.05 5.74
N ARG A 165 1.32 -29.37 5.70
CA ARG A 165 0.02 -29.94 5.26
C ARG A 165 -0.16 -29.91 3.75
N LEU A 166 0.65 -29.16 3.01
CA LEU A 166 0.51 -28.91 1.58
C LEU A 166 1.80 -29.29 0.82
N PRO A 167 2.13 -30.59 0.75
CA PRO A 167 3.43 -31.05 0.28
C PRO A 167 3.64 -30.84 -1.22
N GLY A 168 2.59 -30.74 -2.04
CA GLY A 168 2.70 -30.42 -3.47
C GLY A 168 3.20 -28.99 -3.68
N PHE A 169 2.56 -28.03 -3.02
CA PHE A 169 2.96 -26.63 -3.01
C PHE A 169 4.37 -26.47 -2.43
N SER A 170 4.66 -27.07 -1.28
CA SER A 170 5.97 -26.97 -0.62
C SER A 170 7.12 -27.48 -1.49
N ARG A 171 6.94 -28.62 -2.19
CA ARG A 171 7.95 -29.13 -3.14
C ARG A 171 8.20 -28.15 -4.28
N ARG A 172 7.14 -27.54 -4.81
CA ARG A 172 7.26 -26.62 -5.95
C ARG A 172 7.89 -25.29 -5.53
N LEU A 173 7.50 -24.77 -4.37
CA LEU A 173 8.10 -23.62 -3.71
C LEU A 173 9.62 -23.83 -3.56
N GLU A 174 10.04 -24.94 -2.96
CA GLU A 174 11.46 -25.30 -2.82
C GLU A 174 12.18 -25.46 -4.16
N TRP A 175 11.52 -26.09 -5.14
CA TRP A 175 12.09 -26.26 -6.47
C TRP A 175 12.38 -24.91 -7.13
N VAL A 176 11.43 -23.97 -7.10
CA VAL A 176 11.61 -22.62 -7.68
C VAL A 176 12.76 -21.91 -6.98
N LEU A 177 12.79 -21.94 -5.64
CA LEU A 177 13.81 -21.23 -4.88
C LEU A 177 15.22 -21.84 -5.04
N THR A 178 15.30 -23.13 -5.37
CA THR A 178 16.56 -23.81 -5.65
C THR A 178 17.05 -23.58 -7.08
N HIS A 179 16.15 -23.62 -8.07
CA HIS A 179 16.50 -23.61 -9.49
C HIS A 179 16.37 -22.24 -10.17
N ARG A 180 15.77 -21.25 -9.48
CA ARG A 180 15.59 -19.88 -9.97
C ARG A 180 16.19 -18.90 -8.96
N PRO A 181 17.53 -18.90 -8.74
CA PRO A 181 18.17 -18.08 -7.72
C PRO A 181 17.89 -16.58 -7.88
N GLU A 182 17.68 -16.10 -9.10
CA GLU A 182 17.21 -14.75 -9.42
C GLU A 182 15.87 -14.42 -8.75
N LEU A 183 14.88 -15.32 -8.85
CA LEU A 183 13.59 -15.17 -8.18
C LEU A 183 13.68 -15.45 -6.68
N ALA A 184 14.56 -16.38 -6.28
CA ALA A 184 14.77 -16.70 -4.87
C ALA A 184 15.31 -15.52 -4.07
N LYS A 185 16.13 -14.67 -4.68
CA LYS A 185 16.59 -13.40 -4.08
C LYS A 185 15.41 -12.49 -3.72
N LEU A 186 14.27 -12.59 -4.40
CA LEU A 186 13.08 -11.78 -4.14
C LEU A 186 12.30 -12.25 -2.90
N VAL A 187 12.48 -13.50 -2.49
CA VAL A 187 11.92 -14.04 -1.25
C VAL A 187 12.88 -13.75 -0.10
N SER A 188 12.42 -13.00 0.90
CA SER A 188 13.28 -12.59 2.01
C SER A 188 13.76 -13.82 2.80
N ARG A 189 15.08 -14.04 2.79
CA ARG A 189 15.80 -14.99 3.65
C ARG A 189 15.16 -16.38 3.69
N TRP A 190 14.98 -16.99 2.51
CA TRP A 190 14.45 -18.37 2.44
C TRP A 190 15.27 -19.39 3.26
N GLN A 191 16.58 -19.20 3.39
CA GLN A 191 17.44 -20.10 4.18
C GLN A 191 17.54 -19.72 5.66
N GLU A 192 17.12 -18.51 6.05
CA GLU A 192 17.08 -18.12 7.46
C GLU A 192 15.62 -18.08 7.93
N PRO A 193 15.15 -19.08 8.69
CA PRO A 193 13.82 -19.05 9.26
C PRO A 193 13.55 -17.74 10.01
N GLY A 194 12.41 -17.08 9.73
CA GLY A 194 11.93 -15.97 10.56
C GLY A 194 11.52 -16.47 11.95
N LYS A 195 10.85 -15.62 12.75
CA LYS A 195 10.33 -16.05 14.07
C LYS A 195 9.42 -17.28 13.89
N GLY A 196 9.82 -18.42 14.45
CA GLY A 196 9.09 -19.69 14.34
C GLY A 196 9.14 -20.32 12.95
N GLU A 197 10.26 -20.21 12.23
CA GLU A 197 10.50 -20.83 10.92
C GLU A 197 9.67 -20.34 9.73
N ARG A 198 8.96 -19.22 9.93
CA ARG A 198 8.13 -18.59 8.91
C ARG A 198 8.92 -18.12 7.71
N ARG A 199 8.23 -18.06 6.56
CA ARG A 199 8.74 -17.55 5.28
C ARG A 199 7.99 -16.29 4.86
N LEU A 200 8.70 -15.30 4.33
CA LEU A 200 8.12 -14.01 3.93
C LEU A 200 8.11 -13.86 2.41
N LEU A 201 6.93 -13.63 1.86
CA LEU A 201 6.72 -13.19 0.49
C LEU A 201 6.35 -11.70 0.52
N SER A 202 7.23 -10.84 0.00
CA SER A 202 6.95 -9.40 -0.07
C SER A 202 7.71 -8.72 -1.21
N LEU A 203 7.14 -7.67 -1.78
CA LEU A 203 7.83 -6.79 -2.74
C LEU A 203 9.01 -6.05 -2.09
N LEU A 204 9.05 -5.99 -0.76
CA LEU A 204 10.07 -5.29 -0.01
C LEU A 204 10.99 -6.25 0.75
N ARG A 205 12.30 -6.05 0.57
CA ARG A 205 13.33 -6.63 1.44
C ARG A 205 13.54 -5.77 2.68
N GLY A 206 14.11 -6.33 3.74
CA GLY A 206 14.37 -5.64 5.02
C GLY A 206 15.10 -4.28 4.88
N HIS A 207 16.05 -4.14 3.95
CA HIS A 207 16.69 -2.84 3.68
C HIS A 207 15.71 -1.82 3.07
N ARG A 208 14.99 -2.18 1.99
CA ARG A 208 14.03 -1.28 1.34
C ARG A 208 12.88 -0.93 2.28
N LEU A 209 12.39 -1.89 3.07
CA LEU A 209 11.39 -1.66 4.12
C LEU A 209 11.86 -0.61 5.12
N LYS A 210 13.10 -0.72 5.66
CA LYS A 210 13.65 0.30 6.56
C LYS A 210 13.73 1.69 5.91
N ARG A 211 14.05 1.77 4.62
CA ARG A 211 14.11 3.05 3.89
C ARG A 211 12.73 3.67 3.70
N LEU A 212 11.74 2.88 3.29
CA LEU A 212 10.37 3.35 3.18
C LEU A 212 9.80 3.78 4.53
N LEU A 213 10.00 2.99 5.59
CA LEU A 213 9.56 3.34 6.94
C LEU A 213 10.23 4.62 7.45
N SER A 214 11.53 4.79 7.22
CA SER A 214 12.23 6.02 7.60
C SER A 214 11.61 7.26 6.98
N ARG A 215 11.09 7.19 5.74
CA ARG A 215 10.42 8.32 5.10
C ARG A 215 8.94 8.43 5.52
N MET A 216 8.24 7.30 5.61
CA MET A 216 6.83 7.25 6.03
C MET A 216 6.61 7.79 7.45
N LEU A 217 7.57 7.55 8.34
CA LEU A 217 7.52 7.92 9.77
C LEU A 217 8.21 9.26 10.07
N ASP A 218 8.59 10.01 9.04
CA ASP A 218 9.19 11.34 9.18
C ASP A 218 8.11 12.44 9.24
N PRO A 219 8.06 13.24 10.33
CA PRO A 219 7.12 14.36 10.45
C PRO A 219 7.21 15.42 9.35
N ALA A 220 8.41 15.63 8.78
CA ALA A 220 8.66 16.56 7.69
C ALA A 220 8.18 16.01 6.33
N GLU A 221 7.88 14.71 6.26
CA GLU A 221 7.42 14.03 5.05
C GLU A 221 5.97 13.54 5.24
N PHE A 222 5.78 12.25 5.51
CA PHE A 222 4.46 11.63 5.50
C PHE A 222 3.77 11.60 6.87
N LEU A 223 4.51 11.63 7.99
CA LEU A 223 3.93 11.42 9.30
C LEU A 223 3.23 12.69 9.80
N SER A 224 1.91 12.65 9.87
CA SER A 224 1.08 13.67 10.49
C SER A 224 0.76 13.31 11.93
N ASP A 225 0.25 14.28 12.69
CA ASP A 225 -0.29 13.99 14.01
C ASP A 225 -1.52 13.07 14.00
N PHE A 226 -2.12 12.89 12.82
CA PHE A 226 -3.39 12.22 12.60
C PHE A 226 -3.29 10.98 11.68
N GLY A 227 -2.09 10.60 11.23
CA GLY A 227 -1.86 9.43 10.37
C GLY A 227 -0.77 9.67 9.33
N VAL A 228 -0.74 8.84 8.29
CA VAL A 228 0.15 8.96 7.13
C VAL A 228 -0.56 9.78 6.05
N ARG A 229 0.07 10.87 5.61
CA ARG A 229 -0.38 11.75 4.53
C ARG A 229 -0.35 11.04 3.18
N SER A 230 -1.21 11.46 2.26
CA SER A 230 -1.23 10.88 0.91
C SER A 230 -0.09 11.33 0.00
N LEU A 231 0.45 12.52 0.28
CA LEU A 231 1.64 13.11 -0.34
C LEU A 231 2.54 13.64 0.77
N SER A 232 3.85 13.52 0.58
CA SER A 232 4.82 14.09 1.51
C SER A 232 4.66 15.61 1.65
N ALA A 233 4.71 16.09 2.89
CA ALA A 233 4.75 17.50 3.24
C ALA A 233 6.04 18.21 2.74
N TRP A 234 7.08 17.47 2.37
CA TRP A 234 8.29 18.00 1.73
C TRP A 234 7.99 18.77 0.44
N HIS A 235 6.97 18.33 -0.31
CA HIS A 235 6.50 18.99 -1.52
C HIS A 235 5.80 20.34 -1.27
N ARG A 236 5.64 20.77 -0.01
CA ARG A 236 5.20 22.13 0.33
C ARG A 236 6.23 23.17 -0.09
N GLU A 237 7.50 22.89 0.15
CA GLU A 237 8.63 23.77 -0.20
C GLU A 237 9.29 23.35 -1.51
N HIS A 238 9.12 22.09 -1.91
CA HIS A 238 9.77 21.50 -3.07
C HIS A 238 8.74 20.86 -4.02
N PRO A 239 7.86 21.67 -4.66
CA PRO A 239 6.86 21.13 -5.57
C PRO A 239 7.53 20.40 -6.74
N TYR A 240 7.01 19.23 -7.08
CA TYR A 240 7.52 18.48 -8.23
C TYR A 240 7.03 19.12 -9.52
N ARG A 241 7.96 19.43 -10.43
CA ARG A 241 7.68 20.07 -11.73
C ARG A 241 8.19 19.19 -12.86
N LEU A 242 7.35 18.98 -13.86
CA LEU A 242 7.68 18.23 -15.07
C LEU A 242 7.36 19.08 -16.30
N GLY A 243 8.40 19.47 -17.04
CA GLY A 243 8.26 20.13 -18.35
C GLY A 243 8.56 19.16 -19.47
N ILE A 244 7.53 18.51 -20.04
CA ILE A 244 7.67 17.59 -21.18
C ILE A 244 6.51 17.79 -22.14
N GLY A 245 6.79 17.85 -23.45
CA GLY A 245 5.74 17.87 -24.49
C GLY A 245 4.99 19.19 -24.62
N GLY A 246 5.61 20.32 -24.25
CA GLY A 246 5.02 21.66 -24.42
C GLY A 246 4.04 22.11 -23.34
N GLY A 247 3.93 21.34 -22.24
CA GLY A 247 3.18 21.73 -21.05
C GLY A 247 3.99 21.52 -19.77
N ASP A 248 3.74 22.38 -18.79
CA ASP A 248 4.31 22.28 -17.44
C ASP A 248 3.25 21.68 -16.49
N ALA A 249 3.60 20.55 -15.85
CA ALA A 249 2.76 19.93 -14.83
C ALA A 249 3.43 20.06 -13.45
N THR A 250 2.65 20.46 -12.45
CA THR A 250 3.14 20.65 -11.08
C THR A 250 2.31 19.84 -10.08
N VAL A 251 3.01 19.18 -9.15
CA VAL A 251 2.43 18.51 -7.98
C VAL A 251 2.94 19.18 -6.72
N GLU A 252 2.00 19.72 -5.94
CA GLU A 252 2.26 20.47 -4.71
C GLU A 252 1.56 19.80 -3.53
N TYR A 253 2.08 20.03 -2.32
CA TYR A 253 1.42 19.58 -1.10
C TYR A 253 0.18 20.43 -0.79
N GLN A 254 -0.97 19.76 -0.75
CA GLN A 254 -2.29 20.32 -0.50
C GLN A 254 -2.94 19.49 0.62
N PRO A 255 -2.84 19.91 1.90
CA PRO A 255 -3.31 19.09 3.02
C PRO A 255 -4.83 18.94 3.09
N GLY A 256 -5.60 19.80 2.41
CA GLY A 256 -7.06 19.85 2.49
C GLY A 256 -7.74 19.56 1.15
N GLU A 257 -8.68 20.43 0.77
CA GLU A 257 -9.34 20.37 -0.54
C GLU A 257 -8.35 20.65 -1.67
N SER A 258 -8.63 20.11 -2.86
CA SER A 258 -7.80 20.36 -4.05
C SER A 258 -7.91 21.82 -4.47
N THR A 259 -6.79 22.47 -4.74
CA THR A 259 -6.76 23.84 -5.29
C THR A 259 -6.93 23.86 -6.82
N THR A 260 -7.02 22.69 -7.44
CA THR A 260 -7.17 22.53 -8.90
C THR A 260 -8.45 21.76 -9.24
N GLY A 261 -9.07 22.10 -10.37
CA GLY A 261 -10.25 21.39 -10.89
C GLY A 261 -9.94 20.03 -11.53
N LEU A 262 -8.69 19.57 -11.48
CA LEU A 262 -8.32 18.22 -11.93
C LEU A 262 -9.20 17.21 -11.19
N PHE A 263 -9.89 16.34 -11.93
CA PHE A 263 -10.76 15.26 -11.43
C PHE A 263 -11.97 15.70 -10.60
N GLY A 264 -12.53 16.89 -10.87
CA GLY A 264 -13.80 17.33 -10.27
C GLY A 264 -13.67 17.99 -8.89
N GLY A 265 -12.45 18.24 -8.40
CA GLY A 265 -12.14 19.18 -7.31
C GLY A 265 -12.47 18.72 -5.88
N ASN A 266 -13.40 17.76 -5.69
CA ASN A 266 -13.88 17.38 -4.35
C ASN A 266 -13.01 16.37 -3.60
N SER A 267 -12.26 15.51 -4.31
CA SER A 267 -11.39 14.50 -3.72
C SER A 267 -9.94 14.88 -3.94
N ASN A 268 -9.11 14.77 -2.88
CA ASN A 268 -7.72 15.16 -2.93
C ASN A 268 -6.79 14.11 -2.30
N TRP A 269 -5.84 13.65 -3.12
CA TRP A 269 -4.77 12.71 -2.77
C TRP A 269 -3.40 13.40 -2.70
N ARG A 270 -3.32 14.73 -2.74
CA ARG A 270 -2.06 15.49 -2.68
C ARG A 270 -1.70 16.00 -1.28
N GLY A 271 -2.06 15.26 -0.23
CA GLY A 271 -1.69 15.63 1.14
C GLY A 271 -2.61 15.11 2.25
N PRO A 272 -3.93 14.96 2.03
CA PRO A 272 -4.84 14.50 3.07
C PRO A 272 -4.55 13.08 3.57
N ILE A 273 -5.10 12.75 4.74
CA ILE A 273 -5.04 11.42 5.34
C ILE A 273 -6.28 10.64 4.91
N TRP A 274 -6.02 9.44 4.37
CA TRP A 274 -7.06 8.51 3.93
C TRP A 274 -7.05 7.27 4.82
N MET A 275 -8.16 7.03 5.51
CA MET A 275 -8.35 5.88 6.41
C MET A 275 -8.05 4.52 5.75
N PRO A 276 -8.51 4.18 4.52
CA PRO A 276 -8.32 2.84 3.97
C PRO A 276 -6.84 2.51 3.75
N ILE A 277 -6.05 3.44 3.21
CA ILE A 277 -4.62 3.18 2.98
C ILE A 277 -3.85 3.12 4.30
N ASN A 278 -4.17 4.00 5.24
CA ASN A 278 -3.58 3.95 6.58
C ASN A 278 -3.86 2.62 7.29
N TYR A 279 -5.09 2.12 7.18
CA TYR A 279 -5.47 0.81 7.72
C TYR A 279 -4.64 -0.32 7.07
N LEU A 280 -4.48 -0.32 5.74
CA LEU A 280 -3.67 -1.31 5.04
C LEU A 280 -2.18 -1.25 5.42
N LEU A 281 -1.63 -0.05 5.64
CA LEU A 281 -0.25 0.11 6.12
C LEU A 281 -0.08 -0.47 7.53
N ILE A 282 -1.05 -0.27 8.43
CA ILE A 282 -1.07 -0.85 9.78
C ILE A 282 -1.12 -2.37 9.73
N GLU A 283 -2.02 -2.95 8.93
CA GLU A 283 -2.10 -4.41 8.73
C GLU A 283 -0.79 -4.97 8.16
N SER A 284 -0.14 -4.24 7.26
CA SER A 284 1.14 -4.64 6.67
C SER A 284 2.26 -4.61 7.69
N LEU A 285 2.33 -3.58 8.55
CA LEU A 285 3.26 -3.52 9.67
C LEU A 285 3.09 -4.71 10.62
N GLN A 286 1.85 -5.09 10.93
CA GLN A 286 1.54 -6.26 11.74
C GLN A 286 1.99 -7.57 11.07
N ARG A 287 1.77 -7.73 9.77
CA ARG A 287 2.26 -8.89 8.99
C ARG A 287 3.80 -8.96 8.97
N PHE A 288 4.47 -7.85 8.72
CA PHE A 288 5.93 -7.80 8.79
C PHE A 288 6.43 -8.08 10.21
N HIS A 289 5.77 -7.57 11.25
CA HIS A 289 6.12 -7.90 12.64
C HIS A 289 5.97 -9.39 12.93
N HIS A 290 4.91 -10.02 12.42
CA HIS A 290 4.69 -11.46 12.60
C HIS A 290 5.86 -12.31 12.05
N TYR A 291 6.51 -11.85 10.99
CA TYR A 291 7.71 -12.49 10.45
C TYR A 291 9.00 -12.09 11.18
N TYR A 292 9.27 -10.79 11.31
CA TYR A 292 10.55 -10.27 11.83
C TYR A 292 10.67 -10.30 13.36
N GLY A 293 9.56 -10.28 14.09
CA GLY A 293 9.54 -10.23 15.54
C GLY A 293 10.07 -8.92 16.14
N ASP A 294 10.53 -9.02 17.38
CA ASP A 294 10.87 -7.89 18.25
C ASP A 294 12.27 -7.31 17.98
N GLU A 295 13.12 -8.04 17.26
CA GLU A 295 14.49 -7.61 16.92
C GLU A 295 14.53 -6.58 15.78
N PHE A 296 13.50 -6.54 14.94
CA PHE A 296 13.42 -5.57 13.85
C PHE A 296 12.90 -4.24 14.36
N LEU A 297 13.85 -3.39 14.73
CA LEU A 297 13.60 -2.05 15.21
C LEU A 297 13.76 -1.01 14.10
N VAL A 298 12.87 -0.02 14.10
CA VAL A 298 12.88 1.16 13.23
C VAL A 298 12.73 2.40 14.11
N GLU A 299 13.33 3.51 13.69
CA GLU A 299 13.18 4.77 14.42
C GLU A 299 11.79 5.36 14.16
N CYS A 300 11.07 5.73 15.21
CA CYS A 300 9.71 6.26 15.10
C CYS A 300 9.39 7.22 16.26
N PRO A 301 9.06 8.51 15.97
CA PRO A 301 9.19 9.18 14.67
C PRO A 301 10.64 9.21 14.17
N THR A 302 10.84 9.32 12.85
CA THR A 302 12.18 9.53 12.29
C THR A 302 12.78 10.82 12.84
N GLY A 303 14.06 10.78 13.25
CA GLY A 303 14.77 11.90 13.87
C GLY A 303 14.59 12.01 15.39
N SER A 304 13.80 11.15 16.02
CA SER A 304 13.56 11.18 17.47
C SER A 304 14.60 10.42 18.30
N GLY A 305 15.38 9.53 17.68
CA GLY A 305 16.24 8.56 18.37
C GLY A 305 15.49 7.40 19.05
N VAL A 306 14.15 7.43 19.09
CA VAL A 306 13.32 6.37 19.70
C VAL A 306 13.16 5.22 18.71
N ARG A 307 13.50 4.00 19.14
CA ARG A 307 13.45 2.79 18.33
C ARG A 307 12.27 1.94 18.76
N MET A 308 11.40 1.59 17.82
CA MET A 308 10.17 0.83 18.04
C MET A 308 10.15 -0.42 17.16
N THR A 309 9.50 -1.48 17.65
CA THR A 309 9.12 -2.64 16.84
C THR A 309 8.03 -2.27 15.83
N LEU A 310 7.86 -3.09 14.80
CA LEU A 310 6.79 -2.87 13.82
C LEU A 310 5.37 -2.95 14.43
N ALA A 311 5.15 -3.76 15.47
CA ALA A 311 3.89 -3.76 16.22
C ALA A 311 3.66 -2.45 16.97
N GLN A 312 4.67 -1.95 17.67
CA GLN A 312 4.58 -0.65 18.35
C GLN A 312 4.32 0.50 17.35
N ILE A 313 4.89 0.44 16.16
CA ILE A 313 4.63 1.43 15.09
C ILE A 313 3.18 1.31 14.59
N ALA A 314 2.65 0.09 14.45
CA ALA A 314 1.25 -0.13 14.08
C ALA A 314 0.29 0.45 15.13
N ASP A 315 0.59 0.26 16.42
CA ASP A 315 -0.18 0.85 17.53
C ASP A 315 -0.06 2.37 17.54
N PHE A 316 1.16 2.90 17.36
CA PHE A 316 1.43 4.34 17.27
C PHE A 316 0.64 5.02 16.15
N LEU A 317 0.55 4.41 14.96
CA LEU A 317 -0.28 4.94 13.87
C LEU A 317 -1.77 4.80 14.15
N SER A 318 -2.19 3.69 14.79
CA SER A 318 -3.59 3.48 15.20
C SER A 318 -4.06 4.55 16.18
N GLU A 319 -3.24 4.89 17.17
CA GLU A 319 -3.52 5.97 18.13
C GLU A 319 -3.69 7.32 17.44
N ARG A 320 -2.86 7.63 16.43
CA ARG A 320 -2.97 8.88 15.66
C ARG A 320 -4.25 8.95 14.84
N LEU A 321 -4.62 7.87 14.17
CA LEU A 321 -5.85 7.82 13.36
C LEU A 321 -7.10 7.88 14.24
N THR A 322 -7.10 7.19 15.37
CA THR A 322 -8.23 7.20 16.30
C THR A 322 -8.39 8.55 17.00
N ARG A 323 -7.29 9.26 17.27
CA ARG A 323 -7.30 10.63 17.81
C ARG A 323 -8.18 11.58 17.00
N ILE A 324 -8.30 11.40 15.68
CA ILE A 324 -9.18 12.21 14.83
C ILE A 324 -10.62 12.23 15.39
N PHE A 325 -11.07 11.10 15.92
CA PHE A 325 -12.43 10.86 16.40
C PHE A 325 -12.57 10.89 17.91
N LEU A 326 -11.53 11.26 18.65
CA LEU A 326 -11.53 11.36 20.12
C LEU A 326 -11.40 12.82 20.56
N ARG A 327 -11.88 13.14 21.76
CA ARG A 327 -11.67 14.47 22.33
C ARG A 327 -10.26 14.52 22.91
N GLY A 328 -9.51 15.57 22.58
CA GLY A 328 -8.24 15.86 23.21
C GLY A 328 -8.41 16.43 24.62
N ASN A 329 -7.27 16.75 25.24
CA ASN A 329 -7.24 17.38 26.57
C ASN A 329 -7.86 18.79 26.59
N ASP A 330 -7.94 19.45 25.43
CA ASP A 330 -8.62 20.72 25.23
C ASP A 330 -10.15 20.57 25.04
N GLY A 331 -10.67 19.34 25.13
CA GLY A 331 -12.07 19.00 24.92
C GLY A 331 -12.51 19.01 23.46
N ARG A 332 -11.60 19.31 22.52
CA ARG A 332 -11.88 19.42 21.09
C ARG A 332 -11.64 18.11 20.37
N ARG A 333 -12.36 17.90 19.28
CA ARG A 333 -12.23 16.74 18.38
C ARG A 333 -11.68 17.19 17.03
N PRO A 334 -10.59 16.62 16.51
CA PRO A 334 -10.04 17.01 15.21
C PRO A 334 -11.08 16.89 14.09
N ALA A 335 -11.84 15.80 14.01
CA ALA A 335 -12.86 15.58 12.97
C ALA A 335 -13.91 16.72 12.86
N HIS A 336 -14.16 17.46 13.95
CA HIS A 336 -15.08 18.60 13.96
C HIS A 336 -14.43 19.93 13.50
N GLY A 337 -13.11 19.95 13.33
CA GLY A 337 -12.35 21.11 12.88
C GLY A 337 -12.59 22.35 13.74
N LYS A 338 -12.91 23.47 13.09
CA LYS A 338 -13.11 24.78 13.74
C LYS A 338 -14.58 25.10 14.04
N ASP A 339 -15.53 24.22 13.70
CA ASP A 339 -16.97 24.46 13.94
C ASP A 339 -17.27 24.44 15.45
N ALA A 340 -17.56 25.62 16.02
CA ALA A 340 -17.80 25.76 17.46
C ALA A 340 -19.05 25.02 17.94
N ARG A 341 -20.08 24.88 17.09
CA ARG A 341 -21.31 24.15 17.41
C ARG A 341 -21.01 22.66 17.50
N LEU A 342 -20.31 22.10 16.51
CA LEU A 342 -19.89 20.69 16.56
C LEU A 342 -18.92 20.42 17.72
N GLN A 343 -18.11 21.38 18.15
CA GLN A 343 -17.15 21.16 19.25
C GLN A 343 -17.82 21.23 20.65
N HIS A 344 -18.71 22.20 20.85
CA HIS A 344 -19.11 22.61 22.20
C HIS A 344 -20.60 22.45 22.51
N ASP A 345 -21.48 22.49 21.51
CA ASP A 345 -22.93 22.44 21.74
C ASP A 345 -23.35 21.07 22.32
N PRO A 346 -24.02 21.01 23.49
CA PRO A 346 -24.42 19.75 24.12
C PRO A 346 -25.24 18.81 23.23
N HIS A 347 -25.94 19.33 22.22
CA HIS A 347 -26.75 18.55 21.29
C HIS A 347 -25.97 18.02 20.08
N PHE A 348 -24.84 18.65 19.72
CA PHE A 348 -24.08 18.30 18.52
C PHE A 348 -22.70 17.70 18.82
N ARG A 349 -22.14 17.97 20.00
CA ARG A 349 -20.75 17.64 20.33
C ARG A 349 -20.38 16.16 20.33
N ASP A 350 -21.38 15.29 20.43
CA ASP A 350 -21.21 13.84 20.42
C ASP A 350 -21.65 13.21 19.09
N LEU A 351 -22.12 14.02 18.13
CA LEU A 351 -22.39 13.61 16.75
C LEU A 351 -21.08 13.66 15.96
N VAL A 352 -20.41 12.50 15.85
CA VAL A 352 -19.11 12.39 15.17
C VAL A 352 -19.32 12.01 13.69
N PRO A 353 -19.05 12.93 12.74
CA PRO A 353 -19.15 12.62 11.31
C PRO A 353 -18.02 11.70 10.86
N PHE A 354 -18.32 10.87 9.85
CA PHE A 354 -17.36 9.99 9.19
C PHE A 354 -17.05 10.59 7.84
N HIS A 355 -15.95 11.35 7.79
CA HIS A 355 -15.55 12.04 6.58
C HIS A 355 -14.87 11.12 5.58
N GLU A 356 -14.88 11.51 4.31
CA GLU A 356 -14.25 10.80 3.21
C GLU A 356 -12.73 10.70 3.42
N TYR A 357 -12.12 11.82 3.81
CA TYR A 357 -10.72 11.96 4.14
C TYR A 357 -10.54 13.06 5.19
N PHE A 358 -9.31 13.22 5.70
CA PHE A 358 -9.00 14.16 6.77
C PHE A 358 -7.84 15.05 6.38
N HIS A 359 -7.88 16.31 6.81
CA HIS A 359 -6.84 17.27 6.49
C HIS A 359 -5.48 16.80 7.04
N GLY A 360 -4.45 16.84 6.18
CA GLY A 360 -3.14 16.25 6.44
C GLY A 360 -2.36 16.87 7.60
N ASP A 361 -2.70 18.09 8.03
CA ASP A 361 -1.95 18.82 9.07
C ASP A 361 -2.71 19.00 10.40
N ASP A 362 -4.04 19.01 10.40
CA ASP A 362 -4.86 19.28 11.60
C ASP A 362 -5.99 18.26 11.83
N GLY A 363 -6.15 17.27 10.94
CA GLY A 363 -7.06 16.14 11.10
C GLY A 363 -8.54 16.47 10.97
N HIS A 364 -8.92 17.68 10.52
CA HIS A 364 -10.34 17.99 10.32
C HIS A 364 -10.95 17.20 9.16
N GLY A 365 -12.23 16.86 9.30
CA GLY A 365 -12.95 16.08 8.32
C GLY A 365 -13.27 16.87 7.05
N LEU A 366 -13.05 16.24 5.89
CA LEU A 366 -13.28 16.81 4.56
C LEU A 366 -14.06 15.84 3.65
N GLY A 367 -14.60 16.36 2.55
CA GLY A 367 -15.46 15.57 1.64
C GLY A 367 -16.76 15.12 2.31
N ALA A 368 -17.35 14.04 1.80
CA ALA A 368 -18.63 13.51 2.29
C ALA A 368 -18.57 13.13 3.78
N SER A 369 -19.49 13.66 4.60
CA SER A 369 -19.44 13.58 6.08
C SER A 369 -20.15 12.36 6.70
N HIS A 370 -20.82 11.55 5.88
CA HIS A 370 -21.51 10.32 6.29
C HIS A 370 -20.92 9.09 5.59
N GLN A 371 -19.61 9.14 5.32
CA GLN A 371 -18.86 8.09 4.69
C GLN A 371 -18.47 7.00 5.70
N THR A 372 -19.47 6.35 6.30
CA THR A 372 -19.32 5.07 7.02
C THR A 372 -19.02 3.89 6.08
N GLY A 373 -18.42 4.17 4.92
CA GLY A 373 -17.72 3.22 4.07
C GLY A 373 -16.35 2.91 4.66
N TRP A 374 -15.27 3.27 3.95
CA TRP A 374 -13.91 2.97 4.43
C TRP A 374 -13.55 3.65 5.75
N THR A 375 -14.15 4.79 6.10
CA THR A 375 -13.83 5.48 7.36
C THR A 375 -14.32 4.69 8.58
N GLY A 376 -15.31 3.80 8.38
CA GLY A 376 -15.76 2.85 9.40
C GLY A 376 -14.67 1.88 9.88
N LEU A 377 -13.57 1.72 9.13
CA LEU A 377 -12.42 0.91 9.54
C LEU A 377 -11.79 1.38 10.85
N VAL A 378 -12.01 2.64 11.27
CA VAL A 378 -11.57 3.14 12.59
C VAL A 378 -12.06 2.26 13.75
N ALA A 379 -13.22 1.61 13.61
CA ALA A 379 -13.73 0.70 14.63
C ALA A 379 -12.78 -0.47 14.90
N LYS A 380 -12.07 -0.96 13.87
CA LYS A 380 -11.04 -2.00 14.01
C LYS A 380 -9.78 -1.51 14.71
N LEU A 381 -9.46 -0.22 14.58
CA LEU A 381 -8.33 0.40 15.26
C LEU A 381 -8.63 0.70 16.73
N LEU A 382 -9.87 1.07 17.06
CA LEU A 382 -10.34 1.28 18.44
C LEU A 382 -10.55 -0.03 19.20
N GLN A 383 -10.90 -1.10 18.50
CA GLN A 383 -11.12 -2.43 19.06
C GLN A 383 -10.28 -3.46 18.30
N PRO A 384 -8.94 -3.40 18.45
CA PRO A 384 -8.06 -4.33 17.78
C PRO A 384 -8.39 -5.75 18.23
N LYS A 385 -8.47 -6.68 17.27
CA LYS A 385 -8.58 -8.09 17.60
C LYS A 385 -7.27 -8.50 18.26
N ARG A 386 -7.33 -8.80 19.56
CA ARG A 386 -6.22 -9.44 20.29
C ARG A 386 -6.15 -10.92 19.96
#